data_AF-A0A7D4BA97-F1
#
_entry.id   AF-A0A7D4BA97-F1
#
_cell.length_a   1.000
_cell.length_b   1.000
_cell.length_c   1.000
_cell.angle_alpha   90.00
_cell.angle_beta   90.00
_cell.angle_gamma   90.00
#
_symmetry.space_group_name_H-M   'P 1'
#
loop_
_entity.id
_entity.type
_entity.pdbx_description
1 polymer ?
#
loop_
_entity_poly.entity_id
_entity_poly.type
_entity_poly.pdbx_seq_one_letter_code
_entity_poly.pdbx_strand_id
1 'polypeptide(L)'
;MVTGFYAALAGAASVFIGILTALLASNLSNLNAQRERIERRIETIDARIGNLDTQYEHFQDTLEQIREQEEANQRREEAADQVDEFIEDHVGTEFDIDPDDLTPRRLQQEFADYLGVDRLNEEQHNVLQEHFEDIQEALTPSSSWMGPNIDPGTFTDSAVIASNNQIEHMWQMYTNERYNRNYRRWIQTMTEIRSLQDERERLVDRHESLDPSRIRGSLRATVVTIVLSVGVPLFAYLLRVAEFTFVTDVPVWLEPGSIFVIWVGGLVYVFNHLREQLDEDGGDIPDEPEISLDDENV
;
A
#
# COMPACT_ATOMS: atom_id res chain seq x y z
N MET A 1 64.44 -29.47 -25.80
CA MET A 1 63.58 -29.78 -24.63
C MET A 1 62.86 -28.56 -24.08
N VAL A 2 63.51 -27.39 -23.98
CA VAL A 2 62.93 -26.16 -23.41
C VAL A 2 61.73 -25.60 -24.21
N THR A 3 61.70 -25.72 -25.54
CA THR A 3 60.58 -25.27 -26.39
C THR A 3 59.27 -26.03 -26.15
N GLY A 4 59.33 -27.32 -25.80
CA GLY A 4 58.14 -28.12 -25.48
C GLY A 4 57.47 -27.71 -24.17
N PHE A 5 58.27 -27.21 -23.20
CA PHE A 5 57.75 -26.72 -21.92
C PHE A 5 56.92 -25.45 -22.08
N TYR A 6 57.42 -24.47 -22.85
CA TYR A 6 56.67 -23.24 -23.12
C TYR A 6 55.42 -23.46 -23.96
N ALA A 7 55.48 -24.37 -24.95
CA ALA A 7 54.31 -24.74 -25.75
C ALA A 7 53.22 -25.42 -24.90
N ALA A 8 53.61 -26.33 -23.99
CA ALA A 8 52.68 -26.95 -23.04
C ALA A 8 52.09 -25.94 -22.06
N LEU A 9 52.91 -25.00 -21.55
CA LEU A 9 52.47 -23.92 -20.66
C LEU A 9 51.47 -22.99 -21.34
N ALA A 10 51.74 -22.58 -22.59
CA ALA A 10 50.85 -21.74 -23.37
C ALA A 10 49.51 -22.43 -23.68
N GLY A 11 49.54 -23.74 -24.00
CA GLY A 11 48.34 -24.55 -24.20
C GLY A 11 47.48 -24.63 -22.94
N ALA A 12 48.10 -24.91 -21.78
CA ALA A 12 47.40 -24.97 -20.49
C ALA A 12 46.80 -23.60 -20.10
N ALA A 13 47.55 -22.52 -20.31
CA ALA A 13 47.09 -21.17 -20.03
C ALA A 13 45.89 -20.75 -20.89
N SER A 14 45.87 -21.13 -22.18
CA SER A 14 44.76 -20.84 -23.09
C SER A 14 43.46 -21.54 -22.67
N VAL A 15 43.53 -22.82 -22.29
CA VAL A 15 42.36 -23.56 -21.77
C VAL A 15 41.84 -22.93 -20.49
N PHE A 16 42.75 -22.54 -19.59
CA PHE A 16 42.38 -21.87 -18.34
C PHE A 16 41.67 -20.52 -18.59
N ILE A 17 42.14 -19.71 -19.55
CA ILE A 17 41.46 -18.48 -19.96
C ILE A 17 40.05 -18.77 -20.50
N GLY A 18 39.90 -19.80 -21.33
CA GLY A 18 38.61 -20.19 -21.88
C GLY A 18 37.59 -20.52 -20.79
N ILE A 19 37.99 -21.34 -19.81
CA ILE A 19 37.14 -21.72 -18.67
C ILE A 19 36.79 -20.50 -17.82
N LEU A 20 37.77 -19.66 -17.49
CA LEU A 20 37.55 -18.51 -16.62
C LEU A 20 36.68 -17.45 -17.30
N THR A 21 36.90 -17.19 -18.60
CA THR A 21 36.06 -16.29 -19.38
C THR A 21 34.61 -16.78 -19.44
N ALA A 22 34.41 -18.10 -19.62
CA ALA A 22 33.08 -18.70 -19.62
C ALA A 22 32.39 -18.59 -18.24
N LEU A 23 33.10 -18.84 -17.15
CA LEU A 23 32.58 -18.65 -15.78
C LEU A 23 32.20 -17.20 -15.52
N LEU A 24 33.03 -16.25 -15.95
CA LEU A 24 32.80 -14.83 -15.77
C LEU A 24 31.60 -14.33 -16.58
N ALA A 25 31.51 -14.74 -17.85
CA ALA A 25 30.36 -14.44 -18.70
C ALA A 25 29.07 -15.07 -18.16
N SER A 26 29.14 -16.30 -17.65
CA SER A 26 28.01 -16.99 -17.02
C SER A 26 27.54 -16.27 -15.77
N ASN A 27 28.47 -15.85 -14.90
CA ASN A 27 28.13 -15.15 -13.66
C ASN A 27 27.54 -13.76 -13.94
N LEU A 28 28.14 -12.98 -14.84
CA LEU A 28 27.60 -11.68 -15.26
C LEU A 28 26.21 -11.81 -15.90
N SER A 29 25.99 -12.84 -16.73
CA SER A 29 24.69 -13.11 -17.32
C SER A 29 23.65 -13.44 -16.25
N ASN A 30 24.00 -14.29 -15.28
CA ASN A 30 23.12 -14.64 -14.17
C ASN A 30 22.77 -13.43 -13.30
N LEU A 31 23.75 -12.59 -12.97
CA LEU A 31 23.54 -11.36 -12.20
C LEU A 31 22.59 -10.39 -12.92
N ASN A 32 22.79 -10.16 -14.22
CA ASN A 32 21.90 -9.32 -15.01
C ASN A 32 20.48 -9.89 -15.06
N ALA A 33 20.33 -11.20 -15.24
CA ALA A 33 19.01 -11.85 -15.24
C ALA A 33 18.32 -11.74 -13.87
N GLN A 34 19.07 -11.88 -12.78
CA GLN A 34 18.55 -11.67 -11.42
C GLN A 34 18.10 -10.23 -11.21
N ARG A 35 18.92 -9.27 -11.65
CA ARG A 35 18.63 -7.84 -11.55
C ARG A 35 17.35 -7.45 -12.29
N GLU A 36 17.22 -7.89 -13.54
CA GLU A 36 16.01 -7.66 -14.35
C GLU A 36 14.77 -8.32 -13.72
N ARG A 37 14.93 -9.50 -13.11
CA ARG A 37 13.83 -10.16 -12.39
C ARG A 37 13.40 -9.37 -11.14
N ILE A 38 14.35 -8.81 -10.40
CA ILE A 38 14.06 -7.99 -9.22
C ILE A 38 13.39 -6.68 -9.64
N GLU A 39 13.88 -6.03 -10.69
CA GLU A 39 13.30 -4.79 -11.22
C GLU A 39 11.83 -4.96 -11.61
N ARG A 40 11.50 -6.03 -12.36
CA ARG A 40 10.09 -6.35 -12.69
C ARG A 40 9.23 -6.62 -11.45
N ARG A 41 9.80 -7.24 -10.41
CA ARG A 41 9.09 -7.49 -9.15
C ARG A 41 8.81 -6.18 -8.40
N ILE A 42 9.78 -5.26 -8.36
CA ILE A 42 9.60 -3.91 -7.80
C ILE A 42 8.49 -3.18 -8.56
N GLU A 43 8.51 -3.18 -9.89
CA GLU A 43 7.45 -2.55 -10.71
C GLU A 43 6.06 -3.13 -10.42
N THR A 44 5.98 -4.45 -10.24
CA THR A 44 4.72 -5.15 -9.91
C THR A 44 4.21 -4.75 -8.52
N ILE A 45 5.12 -4.64 -7.54
CA ILE A 45 4.80 -4.20 -6.18
C ILE A 45 4.35 -2.73 -6.19
N ASP A 46 5.05 -1.86 -6.92
CA ASP A 46 4.70 -0.44 -7.05
C ASP A 46 3.30 -0.27 -7.67
N ALA A 47 2.97 -1.04 -8.71
CA ALA A 47 1.63 -1.05 -9.29
C ALA A 47 0.56 -1.53 -8.30
N ARG A 48 0.88 -2.54 -7.47
CA ARG A 48 -0.04 -3.06 -6.45
C ARG A 48 -0.25 -2.05 -5.32
N ILE A 49 0.82 -1.40 -4.84
CA ILE A 49 0.74 -0.32 -3.86
C ILE A 49 -0.15 0.81 -4.39
N GLY A 50 0.07 1.27 -5.63
CA GLY A 50 -0.76 2.33 -6.22
C GLY A 50 -2.25 1.97 -6.32
N ASN A 51 -2.58 0.71 -6.58
CA ASN A 51 -3.97 0.24 -6.56
C ASN A 51 -4.55 0.24 -5.14
N LEU A 52 -3.78 -0.27 -4.16
CA LEU A 52 -4.19 -0.32 -2.77
C LEU A 52 -4.36 1.08 -2.16
N ASP A 53 -3.51 2.04 -2.53
CA ASP A 53 -3.64 3.45 -2.11
C ASP A 53 -4.97 4.04 -2.60
N THR A 54 -5.35 3.76 -3.85
CA THR A 54 -6.65 4.18 -4.39
C THR A 54 -7.82 3.56 -3.59
N GLN A 55 -7.69 2.28 -3.20
CA GLN A 55 -8.71 1.63 -2.35
C GLN A 55 -8.74 2.22 -0.93
N TYR A 56 -7.58 2.54 -0.37
CA TYR A 56 -7.43 3.15 0.93
C TYR A 56 -8.13 4.52 0.99
N GLU A 57 -7.88 5.38 0.00
CA GLU A 57 -8.55 6.67 -0.16
C GLU A 57 -10.08 6.49 -0.27
N HIS A 58 -10.54 5.54 -1.09
CA HIS A 58 -11.96 5.26 -1.23
C HIS A 58 -12.63 4.83 0.09
N PHE A 59 -11.96 3.98 0.87
CA PHE A 59 -12.47 3.57 2.18
C PHE A 59 -12.44 4.72 3.19
N GLN A 60 -11.40 5.56 3.16
CA GLN A 60 -11.32 6.75 4.01
C GLN A 60 -12.47 7.71 3.71
N ASP A 61 -12.72 8.04 2.44
CA ASP A 61 -13.84 8.88 2.02
C ASP A 61 -15.19 8.29 2.45
N THR A 62 -15.35 6.97 2.31
CA THR A 62 -16.58 6.29 2.73
C THR A 62 -16.79 6.38 4.24
N LEU A 63 -15.73 6.24 5.04
CA LEU A 63 -15.80 6.39 6.49
C LEU A 63 -16.12 7.83 6.89
N GLU A 64 -15.55 8.81 6.21
CA GLU A 64 -15.83 10.23 6.46
C GLU A 64 -17.29 10.58 6.12
N GLN A 65 -17.80 10.12 4.98
CA GLN A 65 -19.21 10.31 4.62
C GLN A 65 -20.17 9.71 5.64
N ILE A 66 -19.85 8.53 6.20
CA ILE A 66 -20.66 7.91 7.25
C ILE A 66 -20.64 8.79 8.51
N ARG A 67 -19.46 9.30 8.88
CA ARG A 67 -19.29 10.19 10.04
C ARG A 67 -20.06 11.51 9.89
N GLU A 68 -19.92 12.17 8.74
CA GLU A 68 -20.65 13.41 8.44
C GLU A 68 -22.18 13.19 8.45
N GLN A 69 -22.64 12.06 7.94
CA GLN A 69 -24.06 11.70 7.96
C GLN A 69 -24.56 11.50 9.40
N GLU A 70 -23.78 10.85 10.25
CA GLU A 70 -24.11 10.65 11.66
C GLU A 70 -24.16 11.98 12.42
N GLU A 71 -23.17 12.86 12.22
CA GLU A 71 -23.17 14.22 12.80
C GLU A 71 -24.35 15.08 12.30
N ALA A 72 -24.74 14.92 11.03
CA ALA A 72 -25.91 15.60 10.49
C ALA A 72 -27.23 15.10 11.09
N ASN A 73 -27.33 13.80 11.37
CA ASN A 73 -28.48 13.21 12.03
C ASN A 73 -28.57 13.66 13.50
N GLN A 74 -27.45 13.63 14.24
CA GLN A 74 -27.39 14.15 15.62
C GLN A 74 -27.83 15.61 15.70
N ARG A 75 -27.36 16.46 14.77
CA ARG A 75 -27.82 17.87 14.72
C ARG A 75 -29.32 18.02 14.44
N ARG A 76 -29.93 17.10 13.70
CA ARG A 76 -31.39 17.11 13.47
C ARG A 76 -32.15 16.67 14.70
N GLU A 77 -31.65 15.67 15.41
CA GLU A 77 -32.22 15.18 16.67
C GLU A 77 -32.15 16.28 17.73
N GLU A 78 -30.99 16.92 17.92
CA GLU A 78 -30.84 18.08 18.80
C GLU A 78 -31.76 19.25 18.43
N ALA A 79 -31.98 19.49 17.14
CA ALA A 79 -32.90 20.52 16.67
C ALA A 79 -34.37 20.15 16.93
N ALA A 80 -34.73 18.86 16.83
CA ALA A 80 -36.06 18.37 17.16
C ALA A 80 -36.31 18.50 18.67
N ASP A 81 -35.35 18.08 19.50
CA ASP A 81 -35.42 18.23 20.96
C ASP A 81 -35.57 19.70 21.37
N GLN A 82 -34.84 20.62 20.73
CA GLN A 82 -34.98 22.06 20.97
C GLN A 82 -36.35 22.61 20.56
N VAL A 83 -36.93 22.10 19.47
CA VAL A 83 -38.28 22.49 19.05
C VAL A 83 -39.33 21.95 20.04
N ASP A 84 -39.20 20.70 20.47
CA ASP A 84 -40.09 20.10 21.45
C ASP A 84 -40.01 20.82 22.80
N GLU A 85 -38.80 21.13 23.27
CA GLU A 85 -38.58 21.95 24.48
C GLU A 85 -39.17 23.35 24.33
N PHE A 86 -39.01 24.00 23.18
CA PHE A 86 -39.63 25.30 22.90
C PHE A 86 -41.16 25.21 22.92
N ILE A 87 -41.76 24.18 22.31
CA ILE A 87 -43.21 23.98 22.32
C ILE A 87 -43.70 23.77 23.76
N GLU A 88 -43.03 22.93 24.54
CA GLU A 88 -43.40 22.65 25.93
C GLU A 88 -43.31 23.91 26.82
N ASP A 89 -42.24 24.70 26.68
CA ASP A 89 -41.95 25.84 27.56
C ASP A 89 -42.67 27.14 27.16
N HIS A 90 -42.85 27.38 25.85
CA HIS A 90 -43.38 28.66 25.34
C HIS A 90 -44.79 28.59 24.76
N VAL A 91 -45.22 27.45 24.21
CA VAL A 91 -46.59 27.27 23.72
C VAL A 91 -47.49 26.77 24.85
N GLY A 92 -46.92 26.00 25.78
CA GLY A 92 -47.63 25.43 26.92
C GLY A 92 -48.69 24.41 26.52
N THR A 93 -49.24 23.67 27.49
CA THR A 93 -50.40 22.78 27.28
C THR A 93 -51.72 23.53 27.08
N GLU A 94 -51.69 24.86 27.04
CA GLU A 94 -52.88 25.70 26.91
C GLU A 94 -53.47 25.68 25.48
N PHE A 95 -52.67 25.25 24.50
CA PHE A 95 -53.11 24.95 23.12
C PHE A 95 -53.46 23.46 22.94
N ASP A 96 -54.25 22.88 23.85
CA ASP A 96 -54.92 21.59 23.62
C ASP A 96 -56.25 21.84 22.87
N ILE A 97 -56.15 22.33 21.63
CA ILE A 97 -57.31 22.47 20.75
C ILE A 97 -57.36 21.21 19.89
N ASP A 98 -58.44 20.45 20.03
CA ASP A 98 -58.73 19.29 19.19
C ASP A 98 -58.55 19.69 17.70
N PRO A 99 -57.73 18.97 16.90
CA PRO A 99 -57.48 19.31 15.50
C PRO A 99 -58.77 19.54 14.69
N ASP A 100 -59.86 18.85 15.06
CA ASP A 100 -61.15 18.98 14.40
C ASP A 100 -61.91 20.27 14.75
N ASP A 101 -61.54 20.92 15.86
CA ASP A 101 -62.09 22.22 16.31
C ASP A 101 -61.27 23.43 15.80
N LEU A 102 -60.15 23.16 15.12
CA LEU A 102 -59.22 24.16 14.57
C LEU A 102 -59.80 24.82 13.30
N THR A 103 -60.73 25.76 13.47
CA THR A 103 -61.25 26.55 12.34
C THR A 103 -60.37 27.77 12.06
N PRO A 104 -60.23 28.22 10.79
CA PRO A 104 -59.44 29.41 10.44
C PRO A 104 -59.81 30.65 11.25
N ARG A 105 -61.11 30.83 11.53
CA ARG A 105 -61.60 31.93 12.35
C ARG A 105 -61.13 31.87 13.80
N ARG A 106 -61.07 30.67 14.38
CA ARG A 106 -60.63 30.48 15.76
C ARG A 106 -59.13 30.71 15.89
N LEU A 107 -58.35 30.19 14.94
CA LEU A 107 -56.90 30.41 14.85
C LEU A 107 -56.56 31.90 14.70
N GLN A 108 -57.32 32.61 13.87
CA GLN A 108 -57.20 34.07 13.73
C GLN A 108 -57.57 34.84 14.99
N GLN A 109 -58.57 34.38 15.73
CA GLN A 109 -59.02 35.03 16.95
C GLN A 109 -58.02 34.84 18.09
N GLU A 110 -57.50 33.62 18.29
CA GLU A 110 -56.45 33.34 19.27
C GLU A 110 -55.14 34.10 18.94
N PHE A 111 -54.79 34.22 17.65
CA PHE A 111 -53.61 34.98 17.24
C PHE A 111 -53.79 36.50 17.45
N ALA A 112 -55.01 37.01 17.26
CA ALA A 112 -55.35 38.39 17.57
C ALA A 112 -55.29 38.67 19.09
N ASP A 113 -55.82 37.74 19.89
CA ASP A 113 -55.80 37.79 21.35
C ASP A 113 -54.36 37.71 21.90
N TYR A 114 -53.51 36.84 21.36
CA TYR A 114 -52.09 36.74 21.70
C TYR A 114 -51.32 38.03 21.43
N LEU A 115 -51.58 38.65 20.27
CA LEU A 115 -50.97 39.93 19.90
C LEU A 115 -51.59 41.13 20.63
N GLY A 116 -52.67 40.92 21.41
CA GLY A 116 -53.38 41.98 22.14
C GLY A 116 -54.06 43.00 21.22
N VAL A 117 -54.49 42.58 20.03
CA VAL A 117 -55.12 43.44 19.02
C VAL A 117 -56.53 42.96 18.71
N ASP A 118 -57.48 43.90 18.66
CA ASP A 118 -58.91 43.59 18.45
C ASP A 118 -59.20 42.93 17.09
N ARG A 119 -58.31 43.09 16.11
CA ARG A 119 -58.42 42.51 14.76
C ARG A 119 -57.08 42.52 14.04
N LEU A 120 -56.75 41.39 13.41
CA LEU A 120 -55.60 41.27 12.51
C LEU A 120 -55.80 42.14 11.26
N ASN A 121 -54.71 42.73 10.77
CA ASN A 121 -54.78 43.49 9.53
C ASN A 121 -55.05 42.55 8.33
N GLU A 122 -55.51 43.10 7.22
CA GLU A 122 -55.95 42.30 6.06
C GLU A 122 -54.80 41.51 5.40
N GLU A 123 -53.57 41.99 5.55
CA GLU A 123 -52.36 41.32 5.05
C GLU A 123 -52.01 40.09 5.90
N GLN A 124 -52.06 40.22 7.23
CA GLN A 124 -51.89 39.13 8.20
C GLN A 124 -52.99 38.08 8.07
N HIS A 125 -54.22 38.52 7.79
CA HIS A 125 -55.36 37.62 7.56
C HIS A 125 -55.13 36.72 6.34
N ASN A 126 -54.67 37.30 5.22
CA ASN A 126 -54.43 36.56 3.98
C ASN A 126 -53.27 35.57 4.15
N VAL A 127 -52.18 35.98 4.79
CA VAL A 127 -51.01 35.11 5.03
C VAL A 127 -51.36 33.92 5.94
N LEU A 128 -52.15 34.14 6.99
CA LEU A 128 -52.62 33.06 7.86
C LEU A 128 -53.58 32.11 7.16
N GLN A 129 -54.43 32.63 6.27
CA GLN A 129 -55.34 31.80 5.50
C GLN A 129 -54.59 30.93 4.48
N GLU A 130 -53.63 31.51 3.76
CA GLU A 130 -52.78 30.78 2.80
C GLU A 130 -52.00 29.66 3.49
N HIS A 131 -51.35 29.95 4.63
CA HIS A 131 -50.64 28.92 5.40
C HIS A 131 -51.55 27.83 5.97
N PHE A 132 -52.77 28.18 6.37
CA PHE A 132 -53.74 27.18 6.84
C PHE A 132 -54.19 26.27 5.71
N GLU A 133 -54.42 26.81 4.51
CA GLU A 133 -54.78 26.03 3.32
C GLU A 133 -53.63 25.07 2.92
N ASP A 134 -52.37 25.52 2.97
CA ASP A 134 -51.19 24.69 2.72
C ASP A 134 -51.04 23.54 3.74
N ILE A 135 -51.24 23.83 5.03
CA ILE A 135 -51.18 22.83 6.10
C ILE A 135 -52.35 21.86 5.98
N GLN A 136 -53.55 22.35 5.64
CA GLN A 136 -54.71 21.51 5.42
C GLN A 136 -54.49 20.60 4.21
N GLU A 137 -53.89 21.09 3.12
CA GLU A 137 -53.52 20.29 1.95
C GLU A 137 -52.48 19.21 2.30
N ALA A 138 -51.49 19.54 3.13
CA ALA A 138 -50.49 18.60 3.60
C ALA A 138 -51.06 17.53 4.55
N LEU A 139 -52.04 17.90 5.39
CA LEU A 139 -52.69 17.01 6.36
C LEU A 139 -53.84 16.20 5.77
N THR A 140 -54.49 16.67 4.69
CA THR A 140 -55.41 15.85 3.91
C THR A 140 -54.60 14.94 3.00
N PRO A 141 -54.49 13.63 3.26
CA PRO A 141 -53.70 12.75 2.42
C PRO A 141 -54.29 12.78 1.00
N SER A 142 -53.51 13.26 0.04
CA SER A 142 -53.88 13.16 -1.37
C SER A 142 -54.29 11.71 -1.65
N SER A 143 -55.51 11.53 -2.13
CA SER A 143 -56.20 10.24 -2.20
C SER A 143 -55.64 9.31 -3.29
N SER A 144 -54.32 9.20 -3.43
CA SER A 144 -53.62 8.43 -4.46
C SER A 144 -52.62 7.42 -3.89
N TRP A 145 -52.80 6.95 -2.66
CA TRP A 145 -52.11 5.75 -2.17
C TRP A 145 -53.13 4.77 -1.58
N MET A 146 -53.33 3.63 -2.25
CA MET A 146 -53.99 2.45 -1.69
C MET A 146 -53.13 1.89 -0.54
N GLY A 147 -53.44 2.31 0.68
CA GLY A 147 -53.04 1.67 1.93
C GLY A 147 -54.28 1.43 2.80
N PRO A 148 -54.29 0.42 3.69
CA PRO A 148 -55.48 0.05 4.44
C PRO A 148 -55.93 1.19 5.37
N ASN A 149 -57.25 1.45 5.39
CA ASN A 149 -57.93 2.42 6.26
C ASN A 149 -57.46 2.25 7.72
N ILE A 150 -56.76 3.25 8.25
CA ILE A 150 -56.49 3.39 9.68
C ILE A 150 -57.36 4.54 10.19
N ASP A 151 -58.14 4.23 11.23
CA ASP A 151 -59.11 5.08 11.92
C ASP A 151 -58.39 6.26 12.62
N PRO A 152 -58.82 7.53 12.46
CA PRO A 152 -58.06 8.69 12.94
C PRO A 152 -58.22 8.99 14.44
N GLY A 153 -58.93 8.17 15.22
CA GLY A 153 -59.24 8.42 16.63
C GLY A 153 -58.28 7.83 17.68
N THR A 154 -57.16 7.22 17.28
CA THR A 154 -56.21 6.56 18.20
C THR A 154 -54.81 7.18 18.14
N PHE A 155 -54.72 8.50 18.28
CA PHE A 155 -53.45 9.21 18.37
C PHE A 155 -52.91 9.22 19.81
N THR A 156 -52.45 8.06 20.27
CA THR A 156 -51.28 7.87 21.16
C THR A 156 -51.03 6.37 21.30
N ASP A 157 -51.06 5.65 20.17
CA ASP A 157 -50.88 4.21 20.23
C ASP A 157 -49.38 3.92 20.41
N SER A 158 -49.02 3.56 21.63
CA SER A 158 -47.70 3.06 22.04
C SER A 158 -47.06 2.07 21.05
N ALA A 159 -47.85 1.39 20.22
CA ALA A 159 -47.41 0.55 19.12
C ALA A 159 -46.67 1.31 17.99
N VAL A 160 -47.06 2.55 17.66
CA VAL A 160 -46.40 3.38 16.64
C VAL A 160 -45.07 3.91 17.17
N ILE A 161 -45.03 4.36 18.42
CA ILE A 161 -43.79 4.80 19.09
C ILE A 161 -42.80 3.63 19.24
N ALA A 162 -43.30 2.45 19.64
CA ALA A 162 -42.48 1.24 19.71
C ALA A 162 -41.94 0.81 18.34
N SER A 163 -42.74 0.95 17.27
CA SER A 163 -42.30 0.66 15.90
C SER A 163 -41.23 1.64 15.41
N ASN A 164 -41.35 2.94 15.71
CA ASN A 164 -40.35 3.93 15.31
C ASN A 164 -39.02 3.69 16.04
N ASN A 165 -39.06 3.47 17.35
CA ASN A 165 -37.85 3.16 18.14
C ASN A 165 -37.16 1.87 17.66
N GLN A 166 -37.93 0.87 17.22
CA GLN A 166 -37.37 -0.35 16.66
C GLN A 166 -36.73 -0.13 15.28
N ILE A 167 -37.33 0.71 14.43
CA ILE A 167 -36.77 1.09 13.12
C ILE A 167 -35.46 1.85 13.31
N GLU A 168 -35.42 2.81 14.24
CA GLU A 168 -34.23 3.59 14.58
C GLU A 168 -33.08 2.70 15.05
N HIS A 169 -33.35 1.79 15.98
CA HIS A 169 -32.34 0.85 16.47
C HIS A 169 -31.81 -0.08 15.34
N MET A 170 -32.65 -0.47 14.39
CA MET A 170 -32.19 -1.22 13.21
C MET A 170 -31.30 -0.37 12.28
N TRP A 171 -31.62 0.91 12.09
CA TRP A 171 -30.80 1.84 11.30
C TRP A 171 -29.43 2.07 11.94
N GLN A 172 -29.37 2.25 13.26
CA GLN A 172 -28.12 2.37 14.01
C GLN A 172 -27.28 1.09 13.93
N MET A 173 -27.90 -0.09 14.02
CA MET A 173 -27.17 -1.35 13.83
C MET A 173 -26.60 -1.46 12.40
N TYR A 174 -27.38 -1.14 11.37
CA TYR A 174 -26.94 -1.25 9.98
C TYR A 174 -25.79 -0.29 9.65
N THR A 175 -25.87 0.95 10.11
CA THR A 175 -24.81 1.97 9.93
C THR A 175 -23.53 1.56 10.64
N ASN A 176 -23.61 1.11 11.90
CA ASN A 176 -22.47 0.59 12.65
C ASN A 176 -21.83 -0.63 11.98
N GLU A 177 -22.62 -1.59 11.47
CA GLU A 177 -22.10 -2.73 10.72
C GLU A 177 -21.40 -2.32 9.42
N ARG A 178 -21.93 -1.31 8.72
CA ARG A 178 -21.31 -0.77 7.51
C ARG A 178 -19.99 -0.09 7.84
N TYR A 179 -19.95 0.74 8.88
CA TYR A 179 -18.74 1.40 9.38
C TYR A 179 -17.68 0.38 9.77
N ASN A 180 -18.04 -0.59 10.61
CA ASN A 180 -17.11 -1.64 11.08
C ASN A 180 -16.53 -2.47 9.94
N ARG A 181 -17.34 -2.81 8.92
CA ARG A 181 -16.85 -3.54 7.73
C ARG A 181 -15.86 -2.72 6.92
N ASN A 182 -16.15 -1.44 6.68
CA ASN A 182 -15.24 -0.55 5.95
C ASN A 182 -13.96 -0.28 6.73
N TYR A 183 -14.06 -0.07 8.05
CA TYR A 183 -12.90 0.14 8.92
C TYR A 183 -11.95 -1.06 8.92
N ARG A 184 -12.48 -2.30 9.02
CA ARG A 184 -11.65 -3.51 8.93
C ARG A 184 -10.93 -3.61 7.59
N ARG A 185 -11.61 -3.34 6.48
CA ARG A 185 -11.00 -3.33 5.14
C ARG A 185 -9.92 -2.26 5.03
N TRP A 186 -10.18 -1.07 5.55
CA TRP A 186 -9.20 0.02 5.57
C TRP A 186 -7.93 -0.36 6.34
N ILE A 187 -8.04 -0.95 7.53
CA ILE A 187 -6.88 -1.44 8.30
C ILE A 187 -6.13 -2.56 7.56
N GLN A 188 -6.85 -3.48 6.93
CA GLN A 188 -6.25 -4.55 6.12
C GLN A 188 -5.45 -3.99 4.96
N THR A 189 -6.04 -3.09 4.16
CA THR A 189 -5.37 -2.41 3.05
C THR A 189 -4.12 -1.66 3.53
N MET A 190 -4.21 -0.94 4.65
CA MET A 190 -3.07 -0.21 5.21
C MET A 190 -1.92 -1.15 5.63
N THR A 191 -2.25 -2.30 6.23
CA THR A 191 -1.26 -3.30 6.64
C THR A 191 -0.60 -3.94 5.41
N GLU A 192 -1.39 -4.22 4.37
CA GLU A 192 -0.89 -4.77 3.11
C GLU A 192 0.07 -3.79 2.42
N ILE A 193 -0.30 -2.50 2.32
CA ILE A 193 0.57 -1.44 1.76
C ILE A 193 1.92 -1.42 2.49
N ARG A 194 1.92 -1.43 3.83
CA ARG A 194 3.17 -1.44 4.61
C ARG A 194 4.02 -2.67 4.32
N SER A 195 3.41 -3.85 4.29
CA SER A 195 4.14 -5.08 4.00
C SER A 195 4.78 -5.08 2.60
N LEU A 196 4.10 -4.48 1.62
CA LEU A 196 4.60 -4.34 0.26
C LEU A 196 5.71 -3.28 0.17
N GLN A 197 5.61 -2.19 0.93
CA GLN A 197 6.67 -1.20 1.05
C GLN A 197 7.94 -1.79 1.65
N ASP A 198 7.82 -2.59 2.72
CA ASP A 198 8.94 -3.30 3.33
C ASP A 198 9.56 -4.32 2.34
N GLU A 199 8.73 -5.05 1.60
CA GLU A 199 9.21 -5.97 0.55
C GLU A 199 9.94 -5.22 -0.57
N ARG A 200 9.41 -4.07 -0.98
CA ARG A 200 10.03 -3.20 -1.99
C ARG A 200 11.40 -2.73 -1.53
N GLU A 201 11.52 -2.25 -0.29
CA GLU A 201 12.80 -1.77 0.26
C GLU A 201 13.84 -2.89 0.27
N ARG A 202 13.48 -4.08 0.74
CA ARG A 202 14.36 -5.27 0.69
C ARG A 202 14.80 -5.64 -0.72
N LEU A 203 13.91 -5.51 -1.71
CA LEU A 203 14.23 -5.78 -3.10
C LEU A 203 15.13 -4.71 -3.71
N VAL A 204 14.92 -3.43 -3.35
CA VAL A 204 15.79 -2.31 -3.75
C VAL A 204 17.19 -2.51 -3.18
N ASP A 205 17.31 -2.83 -1.90
CA ASP A 205 18.59 -3.12 -1.25
C ASP A 205 19.30 -4.29 -1.92
N ARG A 206 18.58 -5.38 -2.23
CA ARG A 206 19.12 -6.52 -2.98
C ARG A 206 19.52 -6.12 -4.41
N HIS A 207 18.77 -5.25 -5.07
CA HIS A 207 19.11 -4.77 -6.40
C HIS A 207 20.38 -3.90 -6.38
N GLU A 208 20.54 -3.06 -5.34
CA GLU A 208 21.73 -2.23 -5.15
C GLU A 208 22.96 -3.05 -4.77
N SER A 209 22.80 -4.10 -3.96
CA SER A 209 23.90 -5.02 -3.64
C SER A 209 24.40 -5.79 -4.86
N LEU A 210 23.52 -6.04 -5.84
CA LEU A 210 23.85 -6.66 -7.12
C LEU A 210 24.45 -5.69 -8.15
N ASP A 211 24.71 -4.43 -7.81
CA ASP A 211 25.29 -3.48 -8.76
C ASP A 211 26.68 -3.95 -9.23
N PRO A 212 26.87 -4.20 -10.54
CA PRO A 212 28.15 -4.63 -11.10
C PRO A 212 29.30 -3.66 -10.82
N SER A 213 29.03 -2.43 -10.39
CA SER A 213 30.07 -1.48 -9.96
C SER A 213 30.86 -1.97 -8.74
N ARG A 214 30.24 -2.67 -7.77
CA ARG A 214 30.93 -3.32 -6.64
C ARG A 214 31.71 -4.56 -7.09
N ILE A 215 31.11 -5.36 -7.98
CA ILE A 215 31.73 -6.57 -8.54
C ILE A 215 32.90 -6.23 -9.47
N ARG A 216 32.95 -5.03 -10.07
CA ARG A 216 34.13 -4.56 -10.83
C ARG A 216 35.43 -4.57 -10.02
N GLY A 217 35.35 -4.45 -8.69
CA GLY A 217 36.51 -4.59 -7.81
C GLY A 217 37.09 -6.01 -7.84
N SER A 218 36.26 -7.02 -7.62
CA SER A 218 36.65 -8.43 -7.71
C SER A 218 37.04 -8.83 -9.13
N LEU A 219 36.29 -8.35 -10.13
CA LEU A 219 36.56 -8.54 -11.56
C LEU A 219 37.91 -7.96 -11.99
N ARG A 220 38.27 -6.77 -11.51
CA ARG A 220 39.60 -6.18 -11.76
C ARG A 220 40.70 -7.05 -11.16
N ALA A 221 40.50 -7.55 -9.95
CA ALA A 221 41.45 -8.46 -9.33
C ALA A 221 41.58 -9.74 -10.16
N THR A 222 40.48 -10.37 -10.59
CA THR A 222 40.54 -11.56 -11.46
C THR A 222 41.25 -11.26 -12.78
N VAL A 223 40.91 -10.14 -13.45
CA VAL A 223 41.54 -9.71 -14.71
C VAL A 223 43.04 -9.44 -14.54
N VAL A 224 43.44 -8.71 -13.50
CA VAL A 224 44.85 -8.49 -13.18
C VAL A 224 45.57 -9.81 -12.97
N THR A 225 44.91 -10.77 -12.31
CA THR A 225 45.52 -12.06 -12.03
C THR A 225 45.61 -12.97 -13.27
N ILE A 226 44.67 -12.87 -14.21
CA ILE A 226 44.76 -13.49 -15.54
C ILE A 226 45.94 -12.90 -16.32
N VAL A 227 46.08 -11.57 -16.30
CA VAL A 227 47.20 -10.88 -16.96
C VAL A 227 48.53 -11.27 -16.33
N LEU A 228 48.60 -11.44 -15.02
CA LEU A 228 49.82 -11.88 -14.32
C LEU A 228 50.14 -13.36 -14.56
N SER A 229 49.13 -14.23 -14.52
CA SER A 229 49.30 -15.68 -14.69
C SER A 229 49.56 -16.08 -16.14
N VAL A 230 48.98 -15.38 -17.12
CA VAL A 230 49.10 -15.75 -18.54
C VAL A 230 49.85 -14.72 -19.37
N GLY A 231 49.60 -13.43 -19.12
CA GLY A 231 50.29 -12.36 -19.83
C GLY A 231 51.79 -12.37 -19.57
N VAL A 232 52.23 -12.60 -18.33
CA VAL A 232 53.67 -12.63 -18.01
C VAL A 232 54.40 -13.81 -18.67
N PRO A 233 53.93 -15.07 -18.61
CA PRO A 233 54.58 -16.16 -19.33
C PRO A 233 54.53 -16.03 -20.85
N LEU A 234 53.41 -15.52 -21.41
CA LEU A 234 53.28 -15.29 -22.85
C LEU A 234 54.24 -14.20 -23.31
N PHE A 235 54.36 -13.11 -22.56
CA PHE A 235 55.27 -12.01 -22.83
C PHE A 235 56.73 -12.44 -22.70
N ALA A 236 57.06 -13.24 -21.68
CA ALA A 236 58.38 -13.83 -21.51
C ALA A 236 58.73 -14.78 -22.68
N TYR A 237 57.76 -15.57 -23.16
CA TYR A 237 57.95 -16.41 -24.34
C TYR A 237 58.19 -15.57 -25.60
N LEU A 238 57.41 -14.51 -25.82
CA LEU A 238 57.58 -13.61 -26.96
C LEU A 238 58.93 -12.89 -26.94
N LEU A 239 59.38 -12.41 -25.78
CA LEU A 239 60.70 -11.81 -25.61
C LEU A 239 61.83 -12.80 -25.93
N ARG A 240 61.67 -14.05 -25.50
CA ARG A 240 62.63 -15.11 -25.81
C ARG A 240 62.66 -15.44 -27.31
N VAL A 241 61.50 -15.51 -27.96
CA VAL A 241 61.39 -15.71 -29.42
C VAL A 241 61.98 -14.53 -30.20
N ALA A 242 61.89 -13.33 -29.65
CA ALA A 242 62.51 -12.11 -30.19
C ALA A 242 64.01 -11.98 -29.86
N GLU A 243 64.64 -13.02 -29.32
CA GLU A 243 66.07 -13.08 -28.95
C GLU A 243 66.52 -12.04 -27.91
N PHE A 244 65.59 -11.42 -27.18
CA PHE A 244 65.90 -10.55 -26.04
C PHE A 244 66.37 -11.41 -24.85
N THR A 245 67.69 -11.52 -24.67
CA THR A 245 68.30 -12.16 -23.49
C THR A 245 68.58 -11.08 -22.44
N PHE A 246 67.85 -11.12 -21.31
CA PHE A 246 67.97 -10.09 -20.27
C PHE A 246 69.27 -10.19 -19.46
N VAL A 247 69.92 -11.35 -19.43
CA VAL A 247 71.15 -11.55 -18.66
C VAL A 247 72.01 -12.63 -19.33
N THR A 248 73.22 -12.24 -19.77
CA THR A 248 74.14 -13.09 -20.55
C THR A 248 74.90 -14.14 -19.71
N ASP A 249 74.84 -14.10 -18.38
CA ASP A 249 75.69 -14.92 -17.49
C ASP A 249 74.93 -15.79 -16.46
N VAL A 250 73.63 -16.02 -16.64
CA VAL A 250 72.82 -16.82 -15.70
C VAL A 250 72.76 -18.28 -16.14
N PRO A 251 72.84 -19.26 -15.21
CA PRO A 251 72.67 -20.66 -15.53
C PRO A 251 71.38 -20.92 -16.33
N VAL A 252 71.47 -21.65 -17.44
CA VAL A 252 70.38 -21.93 -18.40
C VAL A 252 69.11 -22.52 -17.76
N TRP A 253 69.23 -23.11 -16.56
CA TRP A 253 68.11 -23.68 -15.81
C TRP A 253 67.34 -22.67 -14.93
N LEU A 254 67.95 -21.52 -14.62
CA LEU A 254 67.38 -20.54 -13.70
C LEU A 254 66.24 -19.75 -14.33
N GLU A 255 66.36 -19.47 -15.63
CA GLU A 255 65.36 -18.74 -16.41
C GLU A 255 63.98 -19.45 -16.42
N PRO A 256 63.85 -20.73 -16.84
CA PRO A 256 62.55 -21.41 -16.80
C PRO A 256 62.05 -21.65 -15.37
N GLY A 257 62.96 -21.84 -14.40
CA GLY A 257 62.60 -21.99 -12.99
C GLY A 257 61.95 -20.73 -12.41
N SER A 258 62.50 -19.55 -12.70
CA SER A 258 61.95 -18.27 -12.22
C SER A 258 60.56 -17.99 -12.80
N ILE A 259 60.35 -18.26 -14.09
CA ILE A 259 59.05 -18.10 -14.76
C ILE A 259 58.03 -19.07 -14.16
N PHE A 260 58.44 -20.31 -13.90
CA PHE A 260 57.57 -21.29 -13.27
C PHE A 260 57.18 -20.90 -11.83
N VAL A 261 58.12 -20.40 -11.02
CA VAL A 261 57.83 -19.93 -9.65
C VAL A 261 56.90 -18.71 -9.66
N ILE A 262 57.11 -17.76 -10.58
CA ILE A 262 56.22 -16.60 -10.76
C ILE A 262 54.82 -17.08 -11.18
N TRP A 263 54.74 -18.06 -12.08
CA TRP A 263 53.47 -18.64 -12.52
C TRP A 263 52.73 -19.36 -11.39
N VAL A 264 53.40 -20.24 -10.65
CA VAL A 264 52.82 -20.94 -9.49
C VAL A 264 52.41 -19.94 -8.40
N GLY A 265 53.24 -18.92 -8.14
CA GLY A 265 52.92 -17.87 -7.18
C GLY A 265 51.68 -17.07 -7.58
N GLY A 266 51.57 -16.72 -8.87
CA GLY A 266 50.36 -16.11 -9.42
C GLY A 266 49.13 -17.00 -9.25
N LEU A 267 49.26 -18.31 -9.51
CA LEU A 267 48.17 -19.27 -9.37
C LEU A 267 47.71 -19.44 -7.91
N VAL A 268 48.65 -19.57 -6.97
CA VAL A 268 48.33 -19.65 -5.53
C VAL A 268 47.64 -18.37 -5.04
N TYR A 269 48.08 -17.20 -5.52
CA TYR A 269 47.42 -15.93 -5.22
C TYR A 269 45.98 -15.91 -5.76
N VAL A 270 45.73 -16.35 -7.01
CA VAL A 270 44.36 -16.52 -7.55
C VAL A 270 43.52 -17.41 -6.62
N PHE A 271 44.08 -18.55 -6.21
CA PHE A 271 43.34 -19.56 -5.46
C PHE A 271 42.95 -19.05 -4.07
N ASN A 272 43.87 -18.37 -3.39
CA ASN A 272 43.58 -17.72 -2.12
C ASN A 272 42.55 -16.60 -2.28
N HIS A 273 42.68 -15.77 -3.32
CA HIS A 273 41.75 -14.67 -3.55
C HIS A 273 40.33 -15.14 -3.91
N LEU A 274 40.20 -16.21 -4.71
CA LEU A 274 38.92 -16.85 -5.01
C LEU A 274 38.31 -17.49 -3.76
N ARG A 275 39.14 -18.12 -2.91
CA ARG A 275 38.67 -18.72 -1.65
C ARG A 275 38.12 -17.67 -0.70
N GLU A 276 38.80 -16.54 -0.57
CA GLU A 276 38.37 -15.44 0.30
C GLU A 276 37.06 -14.82 -0.20
N GLN A 277 36.88 -14.68 -1.53
CA GLN A 277 35.59 -14.27 -2.10
C GLN A 277 34.46 -15.27 -1.87
N LEU A 278 34.76 -16.59 -1.94
CA LEU A 278 33.77 -17.63 -1.68
C LEU A 278 33.36 -17.70 -0.21
N ASP A 279 34.29 -17.44 0.72
CA ASP A 279 34.01 -17.39 2.15
C ASP A 279 33.23 -16.10 2.54
N GLU A 280 33.41 -14.98 1.83
CA GLU A 280 32.64 -13.75 2.03
C GLU A 280 31.21 -13.83 1.45
N ASP A 281 31.00 -14.39 0.25
CA ASP A 281 29.67 -14.53 -0.37
C ASP A 281 28.79 -15.64 0.25
N GLY A 282 29.40 -16.59 0.98
CA GLY A 282 28.69 -17.70 1.64
C GLY A 282 27.99 -17.33 2.96
N GLY A 283 28.21 -16.10 3.46
CA GLY A 283 27.72 -15.66 4.77
C GLY A 283 26.32 -15.06 4.81
N ASP A 284 25.68 -14.83 3.65
CA ASP A 284 24.43 -14.07 3.56
C ASP A 284 23.37 -14.80 2.73
N ILE A 285 23.26 -16.12 2.94
CA ILE A 285 22.03 -16.83 2.59
C ILE A 285 20.99 -16.30 3.57
N PRO A 286 19.98 -15.53 3.13
CA PRO A 286 18.92 -15.10 4.03
C PRO A 286 18.30 -16.35 4.63
N ASP A 287 18.22 -16.41 5.95
CA ASP A 287 17.53 -17.48 6.68
C ASP A 287 16.24 -17.79 5.93
N GLU A 288 16.05 -19.06 5.56
CA GLU A 288 14.80 -19.52 4.98
C GLU A 288 13.68 -18.97 5.86
N PRO A 289 12.65 -18.29 5.31
CA PRO A 289 11.58 -17.78 6.15
C PRO A 289 11.06 -18.96 6.95
N GLU A 290 11.17 -18.88 8.27
CA GLU A 290 10.55 -19.84 9.18
C GLU A 290 9.06 -19.82 8.86
N ILE A 291 8.61 -20.76 8.03
CA ILE A 291 7.20 -21.02 7.83
C ILE A 291 6.75 -21.71 9.11
N SER A 292 6.49 -20.91 10.15
CA SER A 292 5.73 -21.34 11.31
C SER A 292 4.32 -21.63 10.83
N LEU A 293 4.08 -22.88 10.45
CA LEU A 293 2.74 -23.45 10.40
C LEU A 293 2.25 -23.59 11.85
N ASP A 294 1.90 -22.46 12.47
CA ASP A 294 0.99 -22.46 13.60
C ASP A 294 -0.41 -22.77 13.05
N ASP A 295 -0.63 -24.06 12.79
CA ASP A 295 -1.96 -24.67 12.84
C ASP A 295 -2.42 -24.61 14.31
N GLU A 296 -2.95 -23.46 14.71
CA GLU A 296 -3.73 -23.33 15.93
C GLU A 296 -5.10 -22.69 15.62
N ASN A 297 -6.09 -23.57 15.48
CA ASN A 297 -7.50 -23.40 15.84
C ASN A 297 -8.19 -22.08 15.48
N VAL A 298 -9.00 -22.09 14.41
CA VAL A 298 -10.45 -21.76 14.45
C VAL A 298 -11.19 -22.60 13.42
#